data_AF-A0A6A4N9J1-F1
#
_entry.id   AF-A0A6A4N9J1-F1
#
_cell.length_a   1.000
_cell.length_b   1.000
_cell.length_c   1.000
_cell.angle_alpha   90.00
_cell.angle_beta   90.00
_cell.angle_gamma   90.00
#
_symmetry.space_group_name_H-M   'P 1'
#
loop_
_entity.id
_entity.type
_entity.pdbx_description
1 polymer ?
#
loop_
_entity_poly.entity_id
_entity_poly.type
_entity_poly.pdbx_seq_one_letter_code
_entity_poly.pdbx_strand_id
1 'polypeptide(L)'
;MTTIKHCLKNNFLCLQIIDRLHWYAQNGDTIVDFCCGANDFCILMKKKLEESGKKCSYKNYDILSTKNDFNFEKRDWMTVRPNELPTGSQLIMCLSPPFGTKKALANNFIDKAIELEPKLLIFIVPQEAERYCLFSCSFFPCMGESTQSLPRLL
;
A
#
# COMPACT_ATOMS: atom_id res chain seq x y z
N MET A 1 -24.45 -6.11 -4.40
CA MET A 1 -23.30 -5.44 -5.03
C MET A 1 -22.13 -5.53 -4.04
N THR A 2 -21.38 -6.62 -4.08
CA THR A 2 -20.38 -6.93 -3.05
C THR A 2 -19.05 -6.34 -3.47
N THR A 3 -18.71 -5.17 -2.94
CA THR A 3 -17.36 -4.61 -3.07
C THR A 3 -16.43 -5.51 -2.27
N ILE A 4 -15.62 -6.32 -2.95
CA ILE A 4 -14.53 -7.05 -2.32
C ILE A 4 -13.49 -6.01 -1.92
N LYS A 5 -13.65 -5.42 -0.73
CA LYS A 5 -12.56 -4.73 -0.04
C LYS A 5 -11.67 -5.82 0.54
N HIS A 6 -10.68 -6.28 -0.24
CA HIS A 6 -9.58 -7.04 0.32
C HIS A 6 -8.65 -6.05 1.04
N CYS A 7 -9.16 -5.53 2.15
CA CYS A 7 -8.38 -4.84 3.15
C CYS A 7 -7.24 -5.77 3.57
N LEU A 8 -6.06 -5.23 3.84
CA LEU A 8 -4.96 -5.93 4.51
C LEU A 8 -5.45 -6.48 5.86
N LYS A 9 -6.17 -7.62 5.85
CA LYS A 9 -6.65 -8.31 7.05
C LYS A 9 -5.58 -9.19 7.65
N ASN A 10 -4.48 -9.41 6.92
CA ASN A 10 -3.34 -10.20 7.35
C ASN A 10 -2.23 -9.27 7.81
N ASN A 11 -2.13 -9.07 9.13
CA ASN A 11 -1.02 -8.37 9.78
C ASN A 11 0.36 -8.87 9.30
N PHE A 12 0.46 -10.15 8.92
CA PHE A 12 1.69 -10.74 8.41
C PHE A 12 2.18 -10.13 7.10
N LEU A 13 1.29 -9.88 6.13
CA LEU A 13 1.69 -9.27 4.85
C LEU A 13 2.11 -7.81 5.05
N CYS A 14 1.41 -7.05 5.88
CA CYS A 14 1.80 -5.68 6.25
C CYS A 14 3.23 -5.65 6.82
N LEU A 15 3.53 -6.53 7.78
CA LEU A 15 4.84 -6.59 8.41
C LEU A 15 5.94 -6.94 7.41
N GLN A 16 5.72 -7.90 6.50
CA GLN A 16 6.69 -8.23 5.45
C GLN A 16 6.95 -7.06 4.50
N ILE A 17 5.91 -6.33 4.10
CA ILE A 17 6.06 -5.15 3.26
C ILE A 17 6.90 -4.11 3.99
N ILE A 18 6.56 -3.81 5.25
CA ILE A 18 7.29 -2.83 6.09
C ILE A 18 8.77 -3.21 6.26
N ASP A 19 9.06 -4.49 6.53
CA ASP A 19 10.42 -5.00 6.69
C ASP A 19 11.26 -4.87 5.41
N ARG A 20 10.64 -4.83 4.22
CA ARG A 20 11.36 -4.54 2.97
C ARG A 20 11.41 -3.05 2.67
N LEU A 21 10.29 -2.36 2.83
CA LEU A 21 10.11 -0.96 2.44
C LEU A 21 11.00 -0.02 3.26
N HIS A 22 11.19 -0.30 4.55
CA HIS A 22 11.91 0.62 5.43
C HIS A 22 13.34 0.92 4.95
N TRP A 23 13.99 0.04 4.19
CA TRP A 23 15.32 0.28 3.61
C TRP A 23 15.34 1.37 2.52
N TYR A 24 14.23 1.53 1.78
CA TYR A 24 14.10 2.52 0.71
C TYR A 24 13.74 3.91 1.22
N ALA A 25 13.15 3.97 2.42
CA ALA A 25 12.81 5.22 3.08
C ALA A 25 14.05 5.92 3.65
N GLN A 26 14.08 7.23 3.46
CA GLN A 26 15.13 8.16 3.87
C GLN A 26 14.53 9.30 4.69
N ASN A 27 15.39 10.02 5.41
CA ASN A 27 14.96 11.21 6.14
C ASN A 27 14.35 12.24 5.20
N GLY A 28 13.20 12.79 5.59
CA GLY A 28 12.45 13.77 4.82
C GLY A 28 11.45 13.17 3.83
N ASP A 29 11.39 11.84 3.69
CA ASP A 29 10.36 11.22 2.86
C ASP A 29 8.97 11.41 3.44
N THR A 30 8.00 11.45 2.55
CA THR A 30 6.58 11.39 2.85
C THR A 30 6.03 10.05 2.40
N ILE A 31 5.50 9.30 3.35
CA ILE A 31 4.82 8.03 3.12
C ILE A 31 3.33 8.32 2.94
N VAL A 32 2.79 7.97 1.78
CA VAL A 32 1.36 8.08 1.48
C VAL A 32 0.75 6.68 1.43
N ASP A 33 -0.34 6.50 2.17
CA ASP A 33 -1.13 5.28 2.15
C ASP A 33 -2.57 5.60 1.74
N PHE A 34 -3.03 4.94 0.68
CA PHE A 34 -4.47 4.88 0.39
C PHE A 34 -5.04 3.67 1.10
N CYS A 35 -5.37 3.88 2.38
CA CYS A 35 -5.81 2.82 3.23
C CYS A 35 -7.29 2.52 3.00
N CYS A 36 -7.68 1.26 3.18
CA CYS A 36 -9.03 0.93 3.60
C CYS A 36 -8.93 0.17 4.93
N GLY A 37 -9.75 0.52 5.94
CA GLY A 37 -9.79 -0.20 7.21
C GLY A 37 -9.23 0.56 8.42
N ALA A 38 -8.37 -0.09 9.22
CA ALA A 38 -7.94 0.41 10.54
C ALA A 38 -6.72 1.35 10.52
N ASN A 39 -6.11 1.60 9.36
CA ASN A 39 -4.89 2.42 9.21
C ASN A 39 -3.63 1.82 9.90
N ASP A 40 -3.56 0.49 9.99
CA ASP A 40 -2.48 -0.21 10.70
C ASP A 40 -1.12 -0.11 9.98
N PHE A 41 -1.11 -0.06 8.64
CA PHE A 41 0.14 -0.01 7.86
C PHE A 41 0.98 1.22 8.21
N CYS A 42 0.40 2.43 8.10
CA CYS A 42 1.15 3.65 8.35
C CYS A 42 1.66 3.78 9.79
N ILE A 43 0.91 3.27 10.77
CA ILE A 43 1.34 3.23 12.18
C ILE A 43 2.54 2.30 12.36
N LEU A 44 2.46 1.09 11.81
CA LEU A 44 3.54 0.11 11.89
C LEU A 44 4.78 0.58 11.12
N MET A 45 4.58 1.18 9.95
CA MET A 45 5.65 1.78 9.16
C MET A 45 6.33 2.91 9.92
N LYS A 46 5.55 3.79 10.55
CA LYS A 46 6.10 4.86 11.41
C LYS A 46 6.97 4.29 12.50
N LYS A 47 6.48 3.31 13.25
CA LYS A 47 7.23 2.67 14.34
C LYS A 47 8.56 2.12 13.83
N LYS A 48 8.54 1.35 12.72
CA LYS A 48 9.75 0.77 12.12
C LYS A 48 10.76 1.83 11.69
N LEU A 49 10.29 2.92 11.09
CA LEU A 49 11.15 4.02 10.64
C LEU A 49 11.78 4.75 11.83
N GLU A 50 11.02 5.02 12.88
CA GLU A 50 11.54 5.65 14.11
C GLU A 50 12.58 4.77 14.81
N GLU A 51 12.33 3.46 14.92
CA GLU A 51 13.30 2.47 15.43
C GLU A 51 14.58 2.44 14.58
N SER A 52 14.46 2.72 13.29
CA SER A 52 15.59 2.82 12.35
C SER A 52 16.25 4.21 12.34
N GLY A 53 15.84 5.13 13.22
CA GLY A 53 16.36 6.50 13.27
C GLY A 53 15.92 7.41 12.11
N LYS A 54 14.88 7.02 11.36
CA LYS A 54 14.38 7.75 10.18
C LYS A 54 13.23 8.68 10.55
N LYS A 55 13.32 9.94 10.09
CA LYS A 55 12.29 10.97 10.25
C LYS A 55 11.56 11.17 8.93
N CYS A 56 10.32 10.68 8.86
CA CYS A 56 9.44 10.79 7.69
C CYS A 56 8.14 11.51 8.08
N SER A 57 7.44 12.04 7.09
CA SER A 57 6.07 12.53 7.22
C SER A 57 5.07 11.51 6.65
N TYR A 58 3.80 11.65 6.98
CA TYR A 58 2.76 10.67 6.62
C TYR A 58 1.50 11.38 6.15
N LYS A 59 0.83 10.84 5.13
CA LYS A 59 -0.53 11.25 4.75
C LYS A 59 -1.35 10.03 4.37
N ASN A 60 -2.56 9.94 4.93
CA ASN A 60 -3.45 8.81 4.73
C ASN A 60 -4.78 9.32 4.17
N TYR A 61 -5.23 8.72 3.08
CA TYR A 61 -6.48 9.10 2.41
C TYR A 61 -7.45 7.91 2.35
N ASP A 62 -8.71 8.13 2.72
CA ASP A 62 -9.83 7.22 2.43
C ASP A 62 -11.12 8.05 2.36
N ILE A 63 -12.09 7.58 1.58
CA ILE A 63 -13.44 8.16 1.50
C ILE A 63 -14.25 7.79 2.76
N LEU A 64 -13.95 6.64 3.36
CA LEU A 64 -14.59 6.18 4.59
C LEU A 64 -13.79 6.60 5.82
N SER A 65 -14.48 6.84 6.93
CA SER A 65 -13.81 7.05 8.21
C SER A 65 -13.08 5.79 8.67
N THR A 66 -11.83 5.95 9.08
CA THR A 66 -11.01 4.91 9.71
C THR A 66 -11.27 4.86 11.22
N LYS A 67 -10.85 3.77 11.88
CA LYS A 67 -10.84 3.71 13.35
C LYS A 67 -9.73 4.56 13.98
N ASN A 68 -8.71 4.91 13.19
CA ASN A 68 -7.54 5.66 13.64
C ASN A 68 -7.27 6.83 12.69
N ASP A 69 -7.23 8.03 13.24
CA ASP A 69 -7.12 9.32 12.54
C ASP A 69 -5.67 9.78 12.33
N PHE A 70 -4.67 8.95 12.61
CA PHE A 70 -3.26 9.25 12.41
C PHE A 70 -3.00 9.75 10.97
N ASN A 71 -2.67 11.04 10.83
CA ASN A 71 -2.46 11.75 9.57
C ASN A 71 -3.54 11.45 8.50
N PHE A 72 -4.78 11.28 8.93
CA PHE A 72 -5.89 10.89 8.07
C PHE A 72 -6.65 12.10 7.51
N GLU A 73 -6.89 12.08 6.20
CA GLU A 73 -7.77 13.01 5.49
C GLU A 73 -8.92 12.21 4.85
N LYS A 74 -10.16 12.52 5.27
CA LYS A 74 -11.36 11.90 4.69
C LYS A 74 -11.62 12.47 3.29
N ARG A 75 -10.96 11.92 2.29
CA ARG A 75 -10.96 12.43 0.91
C ARG A 75 -10.72 11.31 -0.08
N ASP A 76 -11.34 11.43 -1.25
CA ASP A 76 -10.97 10.64 -2.41
C ASP A 76 -9.59 11.06 -2.90
N TRP A 77 -8.59 10.19 -2.76
CA TRP A 77 -7.21 10.50 -3.15
C TRP A 77 -7.06 10.81 -4.65
N MET A 78 -8.01 10.37 -5.50
CA MET A 78 -8.04 10.72 -6.92
C MET A 78 -8.16 12.24 -7.13
N THR A 79 -8.61 12.97 -6.11
CA THR A 79 -8.72 14.44 -6.13
C THR A 79 -7.48 15.16 -5.62
N VAL A 80 -6.47 14.45 -5.11
CA VAL A 80 -5.22 15.03 -4.61
C VAL A 80 -4.39 15.53 -5.78
N ARG A 81 -3.96 16.79 -5.74
CA ARG A 81 -3.16 17.41 -6.81
C ARG A 81 -1.67 17.23 -6.54
N PRO A 82 -0.82 17.19 -7.59
CA PRO A 82 0.63 17.04 -7.43
C PRO A 82 1.28 18.06 -6.49
N ASN A 83 0.77 19.30 -6.45
CA ASN A 83 1.30 20.36 -5.59
C ASN A 83 0.90 20.21 -4.10
N GLU A 84 0.09 19.23 -3.73
CA GLU A 84 -0.30 18.95 -2.35
C GLU A 84 0.62 17.92 -1.66
N LEU A 85 1.49 17.26 -2.43
CA LEU A 85 2.48 16.29 -1.98
C LEU A 85 3.89 16.78 -2.34
N PRO A 86 4.93 16.31 -1.64
CA PRO A 86 6.30 16.59 -2.08
C PRO A 86 6.54 15.94 -3.44
N THR A 87 7.35 16.60 -4.27
CA THR A 87 7.64 16.13 -5.63
C THR A 87 8.87 15.21 -5.65
N GLY A 88 8.90 14.30 -6.63
CA GLY A 88 10.06 13.50 -6.98
C GLY A 88 10.59 12.59 -5.86
N SER A 89 11.85 12.78 -5.48
CA SER A 89 12.62 11.81 -4.67
C SER A 89 12.18 11.66 -3.20
N GLN A 90 11.16 12.40 -2.77
CA GLN A 90 10.68 12.43 -1.38
C GLN A 90 9.30 11.78 -1.19
N LEU A 91 8.71 11.19 -2.23
CA LEU A 91 7.38 10.60 -2.15
C LEU A 91 7.42 9.09 -2.31
N ILE A 92 6.92 8.37 -1.30
CA ILE A 92 6.71 6.92 -1.34
C ILE A 92 5.22 6.65 -1.19
N MET A 93 4.64 5.87 -2.10
CA MET A 93 3.21 5.58 -2.12
C MET A 93 2.95 4.09 -1.99
N CYS A 94 2.11 3.72 -1.03
CA CYS A 94 1.57 2.39 -0.86
C CYS A 94 0.07 2.44 -1.15
N LEU A 95 -0.37 1.69 -2.15
CA LEU A 95 -1.75 1.76 -2.65
C LEU A 95 -2.35 0.35 -2.73
N SER A 96 -3.65 0.26 -2.46
CA SER A 96 -4.43 -0.94 -2.77
C SER A 96 -5.49 -0.59 -3.82
N PRO A 97 -5.16 -0.67 -5.13
CA PRO A 97 -6.11 -0.36 -6.17
C PRO A 97 -7.34 -1.27 -6.09
N PRO A 98 -8.54 -0.78 -6.42
CA PRO A 98 -9.74 -1.60 -6.45
C PRO A 98 -9.69 -2.56 -7.65
N PHE A 99 -9.32 -3.82 -7.42
CA PHE A 99 -9.38 -4.88 -8.43
C PHE A 99 -10.74 -5.60 -8.41
N GLY A 100 -11.40 -5.71 -9.57
CA GLY A 100 -12.75 -6.27 -9.70
C GLY A 100 -13.33 -6.11 -11.11
N THR A 101 -14.66 -6.17 -11.27
CA THR A 101 -15.38 -6.10 -12.57
C THR A 101 -15.18 -4.81 -13.37
N LYS A 102 -14.41 -3.84 -12.85
CA LYS A 102 -14.17 -2.53 -13.45
C LYS A 102 -12.67 -2.23 -13.59
N LYS A 103 -12.00 -2.94 -14.51
CA LYS A 103 -10.56 -2.76 -14.84
C LYS A 103 -10.15 -1.29 -15.06
N ALA A 104 -11.03 -0.48 -15.65
CA ALA A 104 -10.80 0.94 -15.88
C ALA A 104 -10.50 1.74 -14.59
N LEU A 105 -11.07 1.35 -13.44
CA LEU A 105 -10.81 2.04 -12.17
C LEU A 105 -9.40 1.77 -11.64
N ALA A 106 -8.86 0.57 -11.85
CA ALA A 106 -7.50 0.23 -11.45
C ALA A 106 -6.46 0.99 -12.29
N ASN A 107 -6.69 1.11 -13.61
CA ASN A 107 -5.81 1.88 -14.49
C ASN A 107 -5.77 3.36 -14.10
N ASN A 108 -6.94 3.97 -13.90
CA ASN A 108 -7.00 5.37 -13.43
C ASN A 108 -6.26 5.54 -12.09
N PHE A 109 -6.34 4.55 -11.20
CA PHE A 109 -5.61 4.53 -9.94
C PHE A 109 -4.10 4.57 -10.14
N ILE A 110 -3.59 3.78 -11.08
CA ILE A 110 -2.17 3.69 -11.41
C ILE A 110 -1.72 4.98 -12.11
N ASP A 111 -2.46 5.45 -13.11
CA ASP A 111 -2.18 6.68 -13.84
C ASP A 111 -2.08 7.87 -12.88
N LYS A 112 -2.99 7.93 -11.91
CA LYS A 112 -2.95 8.96 -10.87
C LYS A 112 -1.72 8.86 -9.98
N ALA A 113 -1.32 7.65 -9.60
CA ALA A 113 -0.12 7.45 -8.79
C ALA A 113 1.15 7.88 -9.55
N ILE A 114 1.20 7.60 -10.86
CA ILE A 114 2.32 8.00 -11.73
C ILE A 114 2.37 9.52 -11.90
N GLU A 115 1.22 10.20 -12.04
CA GLU A 115 1.12 11.67 -12.12
C GLU A 115 1.77 12.37 -10.91
N LEU A 116 1.79 11.72 -9.75
CA LEU A 116 2.38 12.26 -8.52
C LEU A 116 3.91 12.06 -8.45
N GLU A 117 4.50 11.38 -9.43
CA GLU A 117 5.94 11.13 -9.56
C GLU A 117 6.62 10.59 -8.27
N PRO A 118 6.08 9.54 -7.63
CA PRO A 118 6.70 8.97 -6.45
C PRO A 118 8.03 8.28 -6.81
N LYS A 119 9.02 8.39 -5.93
CA LYS A 119 10.27 7.61 -6.09
C LYS A 119 10.07 6.11 -5.93
N LEU A 120 9.05 5.71 -5.19
CA LEU A 120 8.70 4.31 -4.96
C LEU A 120 7.19 4.19 -4.87
N LEU A 121 6.64 3.35 -5.74
CA LEU A 121 5.22 3.04 -5.81
C LEU A 121 5.02 1.55 -5.55
N ILE A 122 4.17 1.23 -4.59
CA ILE A 122 3.90 -0.13 -4.15
C ILE A 122 2.42 -0.40 -4.28
N PHE A 123 2.08 -1.46 -5.00
CA PHE A 123 0.72 -1.92 -5.14
C PHE A 123 0.51 -3.20 -4.36
N ILE A 124 -0.51 -3.19 -3.51
CA ILE A 124 -1.00 -4.36 -2.81
C ILE A 124 -2.20 -4.88 -3.58
N VAL A 125 -1.97 -5.95 -4.34
CA VAL A 125 -2.97 -6.57 -5.22
C VAL A 125 -3.32 -7.96 -4.67
N PRO A 126 -4.58 -8.40 -4.75
CA PRO A 126 -4.92 -9.79 -4.44
C PRO A 126 -4.28 -10.72 -5.47
N GLN A 127 -3.97 -11.96 -5.08
CA GLN A 127 -3.24 -12.91 -5.93
C GLN A 127 -3.93 -13.15 -7.28
N GLU A 128 -5.27 -13.11 -7.31
CA GLU A 128 -6.06 -13.26 -8.54
C GLU A 128 -5.87 -12.11 -9.53
N ALA A 129 -5.39 -10.95 -9.05
CA ALA A 129 -5.10 -9.80 -9.88
C ALA A 129 -3.71 -9.83 -10.55
N GLU A 130 -2.83 -10.76 -10.16
CA GLU A 130 -1.50 -10.95 -10.76
C GLU A 130 -1.57 -11.11 -12.29
N ARG A 131 -2.62 -11.80 -12.79
CA ARG A 131 -2.86 -12.02 -14.22
C ARG A 131 -3.10 -10.75 -15.03
N TYR A 132 -3.38 -9.62 -14.38
CA TYR A 132 -3.64 -8.33 -15.04
C TYR A 132 -2.41 -7.40 -15.06
N CYS A 133 -1.33 -7.76 -14.36
CA CYS A 133 -0.11 -6.97 -14.35
C CYS A 133 0.86 -7.45 -15.44
N LEU A 134 0.89 -6.76 -16.57
CA LEU A 134 1.78 -7.05 -17.71
C LEU A 134 3.12 -6.29 -17.66
N PHE A 135 3.34 -5.42 -16.67
CA PHE A 135 4.59 -4.69 -16.51
C PHE A 135 5.44 -5.32 -15.42
N SER A 136 6.72 -5.55 -15.71
CA SER A 136 7.76 -5.96 -14.77
C SER A 136 8.05 -4.85 -13.75
N CYS A 137 7.08 -4.54 -12.88
CA CYS A 137 7.44 -4.10 -11.53
C CYS A 137 8.10 -5.29 -10.84
N SER A 138 9.09 -5.05 -9.98
CA SER A 138 9.65 -6.08 -9.10
C SER A 138 8.53 -6.65 -8.24
N PHE A 139 7.84 -7.67 -8.75
CA PHE A 139 6.85 -8.43 -8.01
C PHE A 139 7.62 -9.08 -6.87
N PHE A 140 7.22 -8.78 -5.64
CA PHE A 140 7.56 -9.64 -4.51
C PHE A 140 6.51 -10.74 -4.52
N PRO A 141 6.78 -11.93 -5.10
CA PRO A 141 5.91 -13.06 -4.90
C PRO A 141 5.80 -13.28 -3.40
N CYS A 142 4.57 -13.34 -2.90
CA CYS A 142 4.31 -14.03 -1.64
C CYS A 142 4.88 -15.43 -1.81
N MET A 143 6.04 -15.70 -1.20
CA MET A 143 6.56 -17.06 -1.05
C MET A 143 5.55 -17.81 -0.19
N GLY A 144 4.56 -18.42 -0.85
CA GLY A 144 3.75 -19.46 -0.25
C GLY A 144 4.66 -20.65 -0.05
N GLU A 145 5.06 -20.92 1.19
CA GLU A 145 5.44 -22.26 1.56
C GLU A 145 4.26 -23.17 1.21
N SER A 146 4.49 -24.04 0.22
CA SER A 146 3.66 -25.19 -0.02
C SER A 146 3.54 -25.95 1.30
N THR A 147 2.37 -25.96 1.91
CA THR A 147 2.02 -26.99 2.88
C THR A 147 1.95 -28.31 2.13
N GLN A 148 3.11 -28.95 1.95
CA GLN A 148 3.14 -30.37 1.67
C GLN A 148 2.44 -31.07 2.84
N SER A 149 1.39 -31.80 2.47
CA SER A 149 0.66 -32.79 3.25
C SER A 149 1.42 -33.36 4.44
N LEU A 150 0.95 -33.06 5.65
CA LEU A 150 1.23 -33.89 6.83
C LEU A 150 0.35 -35.15 6.76
N PRO A 151 0.93 -36.36 6.84
CA PRO A 151 0.16 -37.61 6.80
C PRO A 151 -0.68 -37.76 8.06
N ARG A 152 -1.90 -38.30 7.88
CA ARG A 152 -2.70 -38.83 8.99
C ARG A 152 -1.89 -39.92 9.68
N LEU A 153 -1.56 -39.71 10.95
CA LEU A 153 -1.22 -40.79 11.85
C LEU A 153 -2.50 -41.21 12.58
N LEU A 154 -2.72 -42.53 12.54
CA LEU A 154 -3.77 -43.29 13.20
C LEU A 154 -3.79 -43.05 14.71
#